data_AF-A0A841BRU3-F1
#
_entry.id   AF-A0A841BRU3-F1
#
_cell.length_a   1.000
_cell.length_b   1.000
_cell.length_c   1.000
_cell.angle_alpha   90.00
_cell.angle_beta   90.00
_cell.angle_gamma   90.00
#
_symmetry.space_group_name_H-M   'P 1'
#
loop_
_entity.id
_entity.type
_entity.pdbx_description
1 polymer ?
#
loop_
_entity_poly.entity_id
_entity_poly.type
_entity_poly.pdbx_seq_one_letter_code
_entity_poly.pdbx_strand_id
1 'polypeptide(L)'
;MELLRSGFERIRPEAGVDPERGQWTWRVSLDSVTLAIRGRHYQRERECQSSLKTFLMAVPTAQVGDQAITMETRSARSHSAMTSVLTRRALR
;
A
#
# COMPACT_ATOMS: atom_id res chain seq x y z
N MET A 1 5.18 1.77 -13.64
CA MET A 1 4.07 0.77 -13.64
C MET A 1 4.51 -0.63 -14.01
N GLU A 2 5.56 -0.80 -14.81
CA GLU A 2 6.00 -2.14 -15.25
C GLU A 2 6.35 -3.09 -14.09
N LEU A 3 7.06 -2.60 -13.06
CA LEU A 3 7.36 -3.38 -11.85
C LEU A 3 6.13 -3.82 -11.04
N LEU A 4 5.08 -2.99 -11.00
CA LEU A 4 3.82 -3.34 -10.31
C LEU A 4 3.08 -4.46 -11.04
N ARG A 5 3.14 -4.46 -12.38
CA ARG A 5 2.48 -5.45 -13.22
C ARG A 5 3.28 -6.75 -13.30
N SER A 6 4.58 -6.69 -13.57
CA SER A 6 5.45 -7.87 -13.69
C SER A 6 5.71 -8.54 -12.34
N GLY A 7 5.69 -7.76 -11.25
CA GLY A 7 5.83 -8.25 -9.89
C GLY A 7 4.50 -8.54 -9.18
N PHE A 8 3.35 -8.46 -9.86
CA PHE A 8 2.02 -8.47 -9.24
C PHE A 8 1.81 -9.67 -8.29
N GLU A 9 2.21 -10.87 -8.68
CA GLU A 9 2.08 -12.08 -7.87
C GLU A 9 2.91 -12.06 -6.56
N ARG A 10 3.89 -11.15 -6.46
CA ARG A 10 4.80 -11.03 -5.31
C ARG A 10 4.57 -9.78 -4.49
N ILE A 11 3.64 -8.92 -4.89
CA ILE A 11 3.36 -7.70 -4.12
C ILE A 11 2.76 -8.05 -2.77
N ARG A 12 3.12 -7.28 -1.76
CA ARG A 12 2.58 -7.36 -0.40
C ARG A 12 1.67 -6.17 -0.16
N PRO A 13 0.35 -6.38 -0.19
CA PRO A 13 -0.61 -5.34 0.15
C PRO A 13 -0.73 -5.22 1.67
N GLU A 14 -0.69 -3.98 2.16
CA GLU A 14 -0.80 -3.68 3.59
C GLU A 14 -1.80 -2.55 3.79
N ALA A 15 -2.81 -2.78 4.62
CA ALA A 15 -3.70 -1.74 5.14
C ALA A 15 -3.36 -1.50 6.62
N GLY A 16 -3.32 -0.24 7.03
CA GLY A 16 -2.98 0.11 8.40
C GLY A 16 -3.34 1.55 8.72
N VAL A 17 -3.18 1.92 9.98
CA VAL A 17 -3.37 3.29 10.44
C VAL A 17 -2.08 4.06 10.19
N ASP A 18 -2.18 5.21 9.51
CA ASP A 18 -1.12 6.20 9.43
C ASP A 18 -0.89 6.78 10.84
N PRO A 19 0.27 6.58 11.46
CA PRO A 19 0.54 7.06 12.82
C PRO A 19 0.53 8.59 12.92
N GLU A 20 0.80 9.32 11.83
CA GLU A 20 0.79 10.79 11.85
C GLU A 20 -0.63 11.37 11.87
N ARG A 21 -1.58 10.64 11.29
CA ARG A 21 -2.93 11.16 11.02
C ARG A 21 -4.04 10.40 11.75
N GLY A 22 -3.74 9.26 12.36
CA GLY A 22 -4.71 8.39 13.03
C GLY A 22 -5.77 7.83 12.09
N GLN A 23 -5.51 7.80 10.78
CA GLN A 23 -6.47 7.42 9.75
C GLN A 23 -5.94 6.24 8.94
N TRP A 24 -6.85 5.46 8.36
CA TRP A 24 -6.49 4.29 7.58
C TRP A 24 -5.88 4.67 6.23
N THR A 25 -4.83 3.98 5.84
CA THR A 25 -4.23 4.04 4.50
C THR A 25 -3.76 2.66 4.08
N TRP A 26 -3.40 2.52 2.81
CA TRP A 26 -2.81 1.31 2.30
C TRP A 26 -1.56 1.61 1.49
N ARG A 27 -0.64 0.64 1.51
CA ARG A 27 0.56 0.62 0.68
C ARG A 27 0.73 -0.75 0.05
N VAL A 28 1.46 -0.79 -1.05
CA VAL A 28 1.83 -2.01 -1.76
C VAL A 28 3.34 -2.02 -1.93
N SER A 29 3.98 -3.09 -1.49
CA SER A 29 5.45 -3.23 -1.53
C SER A 29 5.86 -4.48 -2.31
N LEU A 30 7.04 -4.46 -2.93
CA LEU A 30 7.70 -5.62 -3.53
C LEU A 30 9.14 -5.63 -3.02
N ASP A 31 9.58 -6.74 -2.44
CA ASP A 31 10.96 -6.90 -1.95
C ASP A 31 11.43 -5.71 -1.07
N SER A 32 10.55 -5.26 -0.18
CA SER A 32 10.74 -4.09 0.73
C SER A 32 10.72 -2.71 0.07
N VAL A 33 10.52 -2.63 -1.25
CA VAL A 33 10.33 -1.37 -1.97
C VAL A 33 8.85 -1.04 -2.04
N THR A 34 8.45 0.12 -1.53
CA THR A 34 7.07 0.59 -1.69
C THR A 34 6.84 1.03 -3.13
N LEU A 35 5.93 0.33 -3.81
CA LEU A 35 5.59 0.58 -5.21
C LEU A 35 4.37 1.50 -5.37
N ALA A 36 3.46 1.49 -4.40
CA ALA A 36 2.29 2.34 -4.40
C ALA A 36 1.84 2.67 -2.97
N ILE A 37 1.33 3.89 -2.78
CA ILE A 37 0.69 4.36 -1.55
C ILE A 37 -0.59 5.08 -1.96
N ARG A 38 -1.65 4.97 -1.16
CA ARG A 38 -2.81 5.84 -1.34
C ARG A 38 -2.52 7.25 -0.80
N GLY A 39 -2.61 8.26 -1.67
CA GLY A 39 -2.43 9.66 -1.25
C GLY A 39 -3.54 10.24 -0.37
N ARG A 40 -4.69 9.55 -0.23
CA ARG A 40 -5.81 9.94 0.65
C ARG A 40 -6.00 8.93 1.76
N HIS A 41 -6.31 9.42 2.96
CA HIS A 41 -6.59 8.61 4.14
C HIS A 41 -8.09 8.37 4.28
N TYR A 42 -8.45 7.27 4.93
CA TYR A 42 -9.82 6.83 5.18
C TYR A 42 -10.12 6.89 6.68
N GLN A 43 -11.36 7.19 7.03
CA GLN A 43 -11.79 7.16 8.43
C GLN A 43 -12.01 5.72 8.93
N ARG A 44 -12.33 4.79 8.03
CA ARG A 44 -12.72 3.40 8.36
C ARG A 44 -11.82 2.39 7.68
N GLU A 45 -11.49 1.33 8.42
CA GLU A 45 -10.73 0.18 7.91
C GLU A 45 -11.35 -0.44 6.65
N ARG A 46 -12.67 -0.69 6.70
CA ARG A 46 -13.40 -1.33 5.60
C ARG A 46 -13.30 -0.54 4.30
N GLU A 47 -13.32 0.79 4.37
CA GLU A 47 -13.20 1.65 3.19
C GLU A 47 -11.79 1.59 2.60
N CYS A 48 -10.78 1.58 3.47
CA CYS A 48 -9.39 1.39 3.09
C CYS A 48 -9.15 0.04 2.40
N GLN A 49 -9.63 -1.05 3.01
CA GLN A 49 -9.56 -2.40 2.43
C GLN A 49 -10.30 -2.50 1.10
N SER A 50 -11.49 -1.89 1.00
CA SER A 50 -12.26 -1.87 -0.25
C SER A 50 -11.50 -1.16 -1.36
N SER A 51 -10.91 0.01 -1.07
CA SER A 51 -10.09 0.72 -2.05
C SER A 51 -8.81 -0.04 -2.44
N LEU A 52 -8.17 -0.73 -1.50
CA LEU A 52 -7.00 -1.57 -1.77
C LEU A 52 -7.37 -2.72 -2.71
N LYS A 53 -8.50 -3.39 -2.47
CA LYS A 53 -9.03 -4.43 -3.36
C LYS A 53 -9.27 -3.88 -4.77
N THR A 54 -9.90 -2.70 -4.90
CA THR A 54 -10.11 -2.05 -6.19
C THR A 54 -8.79 -1.78 -6.91
N PHE A 55 -7.77 -1.30 -6.20
CA PHE A 55 -6.45 -1.09 -6.78
C PHE A 55 -5.85 -2.39 -7.30
N LEU A 56 -5.81 -3.45 -6.47
CA LEU A 56 -5.25 -4.75 -6.85
C LEU A 56 -5.95 -5.36 -8.07
N MET A 57 -7.27 -5.24 -8.17
CA MET A 57 -8.01 -5.70 -9.35
C MET A 57 -7.67 -4.92 -10.63
N ALA A 58 -7.28 -3.65 -10.51
CA ALA A 58 -6.97 -2.80 -11.65
C ALA A 58 -5.52 -2.95 -12.13
N VAL A 59 -4.54 -3.25 -11.26
CA VAL A 59 -3.11 -3.29 -11.62
C VAL A 59 -2.81 -4.15 -12.86
N PRO A 60 -3.35 -5.37 -13.03
CA PRO A 60 -3.01 -6.21 -14.17
C PRO A 60 -3.36 -5.60 -15.53
N THR A 61 -4.37 -4.74 -15.58
CA THR A 61 -4.89 -4.15 -16.83
C THR A 61 -4.65 -2.64 -16.95
N ALA A 62 -4.32 -1.95 -15.85
CA ALA A 62 -4.16 -0.50 -15.79
C ALA A 62 -3.04 0.04 -16.69
N GLN A 63 -3.38 0.98 -17.56
CA GLN A 63 -2.43 1.71 -18.40
C GLN A 63 -2.01 3.02 -17.71
N VAL A 64 -0.77 3.45 -17.95
CA VAL A 64 -0.31 4.79 -17.51
C VAL A 64 -0.94 5.80 -18.45
N GLY A 65 -1.68 6.77 -17.91
CA GLY A 65 -2.16 7.90 -18.70
C GLY A 65 -1.06 8.94 -18.92
N ASP A 66 -1.15 9.68 -20.03
CA ASP A 66 -0.15 10.69 -20.44
C ASP A 66 0.05 11.84 -19.44
N GLN A 67 -0.91 12.02 -18.53
CA GLN A 67 -0.88 13.04 -17.47
C GLN A 67 -0.26 12.51 -16.17
N ALA A 68 0.42 11.37 -16.20
CA ALA A 68 1.12 10.86 -15.03
C ALA A 68 2.29 11.79 -14.66
N ILE A 69 2.19 12.39 -13.48
CA ILE A 69 3.29 13.19 -12.92
C ILE A 69 4.22 12.30 -12.11
N THR A 70 5.53 12.48 -12.28
CA THR A 70 6.51 11.91 -11.36
C THR A 70 6.46 12.74 -10.08
N MET A 71 5.99 12.14 -9.00
CA MET A 71 6.13 12.73 -7.67
C MET A 71 7.43 12.23 -7.06
N GLU A 72 8.37 13.14 -6.80
CA GLU A 72 9.47 12.83 -5.89
C GLU A 72 8.87 12.65 -4.49
N THR A 73 8.83 11.41 -4.01
CA THR A 73 8.48 11.15 -2.62
C THR A 73 9.48 11.93 -1.76
N ARG A 74 9.04 13.01 -1.12
CA ARG A 74 9.81 13.67 -0.06
C ARG A 74 10.18 12.56 0.91
N SER A 75 11.45 12.16 0.90
CA SER A 75 11.99 11.09 1.73
C SER A 75 11.47 11.31 3.15
N ALA A 76 10.59 10.40 3.58
CA ALA A 76 10.14 10.37 4.96
C ALA A 76 11.41 10.22 5.79
N ARG A 77 11.77 11.25 6.56
CA ARG A 77 12.73 11.08 7.65
C ARG A 77 12.22 9.92 8.50
N SER A 78 12.99 8.85 8.50
CA SER A 78 12.99 7.78 9.49
C SER A 78 11.62 7.17 9.85
N HIS A 79 11.10 6.26 9.02
CA HIS A 79 10.28 5.16 9.55
C HIS A 79 11.17 3.98 9.94
N SER A 80 12.00 4.21 10.95
CA SER A 80 12.60 3.15 11.76
C SER A 80 11.66 2.89 12.93
N ALA A 81 10.73 1.96 12.75
CA ALA A 81 10.09 1.26 13.86
C ALA A 81 9.61 -0.10 13.34
N MET A 82 10.56 -1.02 13.38
CA MET A 82 10.34 -2.46 13.38
C MET A 82 9.33 -2.78 14.50
N THR A 83 8.13 -3.22 14.15
CA THR A 83 7.30 -4.00 15.08
C THR A 83 6.64 -5.11 14.28
N SER A 84 7.37 -6.22 14.16
CA SER A 84 6.78 -7.53 13.94
C SER A 84 5.74 -7.77 15.03
N VAL A 85 4.45 -7.70 14.69
CA VAL A 85 3.43 -8.39 15.48
C VAL A 85 3.11 -9.69 14.76
N LEU A 86 3.91 -10.70 15.08
CA LEU A 86 3.50 -12.10 15.01
C LEU A 86 2.29 -12.26 15.95
N THR A 87 1.08 -12.31 15.41
CA THR A 87 -0.03 -12.93 16.16
C THR A 87 -0.21 -14.35 15.65
N ARG A 88 0.55 -15.26 16.26
CA ARG A 88 0.25 -16.70 16.25
C ARG A 88 -1.02 -16.95 17.08
N ARG A 89 -1.89 -17.80 16.53
CA ARG A 89 -2.83 -18.74 17.20
C ARG A 89 -4.02 -18.11 17.96
N ALA A 90 -5.19 -18.73 18.02
CA ALA A 90 -5.42 -20.16 18.21
C ALA A 90 -6.71 -20.69 17.57
N LEU A 91 -6.64 -21.98 17.20
CA LEU A 91 -7.75 -22.91 17.05
C LEU A 91 -8.69 -22.84 18.27
N ARG A 92 -10.00 -22.91 18.01
CA ARG A 92 -10.88 -23.94 18.57
C ARG A 92 -12.15 -24.05 17.74
#